data_AF-A0A969GD79-F1
#
_entry.id   AF-A0A969GD79-F1
#
_cell.length_a   1.000
_cell.length_b   1.000
_cell.length_c   1.000
_cell.angle_alpha   90.00
_cell.angle_beta   90.00
_cell.angle_gamma   90.00
#
_symmetry.space_group_name_H-M   'P 1'
#
loop_
_entity.id
_entity.type
_entity.pdbx_description
1 polymer ?
#
loop_
_entity_poly.entity_id
_entity_poly.type
_entity_poly.pdbx_seq_one_letter_code
_entity_poly.pdbx_strand_id
1 'polypeptide(L)'
;MTEKIPQHVILDLLPLYLTDEVSEETRALIEDYLKSDPQLATLAEQAKKATSLQEIPAPLNKETEMKSIKKGKKLMTQHNVFLGFAVFTTFLTFPAYISFRDEDPFAPFFIAGIAIIFWVAFFMVNKQFED
;
A
#
# COMPACT_ATOMS: atom_id res chain seq x y z
N MET A 1 -14.39 29.88 -35.11
CA MET A 1 -13.63 28.65 -35.39
C MET A 1 -14.00 27.69 -34.27
N THR A 2 -14.73 26.61 -34.56
CA THR A 2 -15.07 25.61 -33.54
C THR A 2 -13.79 24.83 -33.24
N GLU A 3 -13.11 25.20 -32.16
CA GLU A 3 -11.96 24.42 -31.70
C GLU A 3 -12.45 23.04 -31.31
N LYS A 4 -12.04 22.03 -32.10
CA LYS A 4 -12.30 20.64 -31.75
C LYS A 4 -11.46 20.30 -30.53
N ILE A 5 -12.10 20.09 -29.40
CA ILE A 5 -11.43 19.67 -28.18
C ILE A 5 -10.79 18.30 -28.44
N PRO A 6 -9.50 18.11 -28.14
CA PRO A 6 -8.85 16.85 -28.43
C PRO A 6 -9.42 15.73 -27.54
N GLN A 7 -9.60 14.54 -28.13
CA GLN A 7 -10.29 13.40 -27.50
C GLN A 7 -9.72 13.00 -26.14
N HIS A 8 -8.41 13.16 -25.91
CA HIS A 8 -7.78 12.83 -24.63
C HIS A 8 -8.29 13.70 -23.48
N VAL A 9 -8.61 14.97 -23.72
CA VAL A 9 -9.17 15.86 -22.70
C VAL A 9 -10.56 15.37 -22.27
N ILE A 10 -11.36 14.87 -23.21
CA ILE A 10 -12.67 14.28 -22.91
C ILE A 10 -12.53 12.99 -22.11
N LEU A 11 -11.52 12.16 -22.43
CA LEU A 11 -11.21 10.94 -21.67
C LEU A 11 -10.76 11.26 -20.22
N ASP A 12 -9.99 12.32 -20.02
CA ASP A 12 -9.55 12.76 -18.69
C ASP A 12 -10.72 13.28 -17.83
N LEU A 13 -11.71 13.91 -18.46
CA LEU A 13 -12.92 14.42 -17.78
C LEU A 13 -14.01 13.36 -17.58
N LEU A 14 -13.91 12.22 -18.29
CA LEU A 14 -14.91 11.16 -18.26
C LEU A 14 -15.13 10.56 -16.86
N PRO A 15 -14.10 10.26 -16.04
CA PRO A 15 -14.30 9.79 -14.67
C PRO A 15 -15.10 10.78 -13.82
N LEU A 16 -14.82 12.08 -13.94
CA LEU A 16 -15.52 13.14 -13.22
C LEU A 16 -16.97 13.29 -13.68
N TYR A 17 -17.23 13.10 -14.98
CA TYR A 17 -18.58 13.04 -15.52
C TYR A 17 -19.36 11.84 -14.96
N LEU A 18 -18.72 10.68 -14.84
CA LEU A 18 -19.33 9.46 -14.30
C LEU A 18 -19.63 9.55 -12.80
N THR A 19 -18.89 10.37 -12.04
CA THR A 19 -19.12 10.64 -10.61
C THR A 19 -20.07 11.82 -10.35
N ASP A 20 -20.59 12.46 -11.41
CA ASP A 20 -21.46 13.64 -11.33
C ASP A 20 -20.79 14.89 -10.73
N GLU A 21 -19.45 14.96 -10.77
CA GLU A 21 -18.65 16.03 -10.17
C GLU A 21 -18.27 17.16 -11.16
N VAL A 22 -18.86 17.16 -12.36
CA VAL A 22 -18.63 18.17 -13.40
C VAL A 22 -19.69 19.26 -13.41
N SER A 23 -19.34 20.47 -13.87
CA SER A 23 -20.31 21.55 -14.08
C SER A 23 -21.31 21.21 -15.21
N GLU A 24 -22.51 21.81 -15.17
CA GLU A 24 -23.56 21.58 -16.18
C GLU A 24 -23.09 21.88 -17.62
N GLU A 25 -22.27 22.92 -17.80
CA GLU A 25 -21.68 23.27 -19.09
C GLU A 25 -20.73 22.18 -19.60
N THR A 26 -19.90 21.63 -18.70
CA THR A 26 -18.97 20.53 -19.02
C THR A 26 -19.73 19.23 -19.30
N ARG A 27 -20.84 18.98 -18.59
CA ARG A 27 -21.71 17.83 -18.82
C ARG A 27 -22.31 17.85 -20.22
N ALA A 28 -22.91 18.98 -20.62
CA ALA A 28 -23.51 19.14 -21.94
C ALA A 28 -22.49 18.95 -23.07
N LEU A 29 -21.26 19.44 -22.87
CA LEU A 29 -20.15 19.26 -23.81
C LEU A 29 -19.75 17.80 -23.99
N ILE A 30 -19.61 17.05 -22.89
CA ILE A 30 -19.26 15.63 -22.93
C ILE A 30 -20.37 14.83 -23.61
N GLU A 31 -21.63 15.11 -23.32
CA GLU A 31 -22.77 14.44 -23.96
C GLU A 31 -22.84 14.67 -25.47
N ASP A 32 -22.54 15.88 -25.93
CA ASP A 32 -22.45 16.19 -27.37
C ASP A 32 -21.30 15.40 -28.03
N TYR A 33 -20.17 15.29 -27.34
CA TYR A 33 -19.03 14.48 -27.79
C TYR A 33 -19.35 12.99 -27.88
N LEU A 34 -20.03 12.44 -26.86
CA LEU A 34 -20.45 11.03 -26.83
C LEU A 34 -21.48 10.72 -27.93
N LYS A 35 -22.33 11.68 -28.32
CA LYS A 35 -23.25 11.53 -29.47
C LYS A 35 -22.50 11.51 -30.81
N SER A 36 -21.42 12.26 -30.90
CA SER A 36 -20.62 12.37 -32.14
C SER A 36 -19.66 11.19 -32.36
N ASP A 37 -19.20 10.54 -31.29
CA ASP A 37 -18.27 9.41 -31.33
C ASP A 37 -18.84 8.15 -30.64
N PRO A 38 -19.39 7.20 -31.42
CA PRO A 38 -19.92 5.94 -30.90
C PRO A 38 -18.87 5.06 -30.19
N GLN A 39 -17.59 5.17 -30.55
CA GLN A 39 -16.53 4.40 -29.90
C GLN A 39 -16.29 4.93 -28.49
N LEU A 40 -16.26 6.25 -28.33
CA LEU A 40 -16.13 6.90 -27.03
C LEU A 40 -17.35 6.63 -26.14
N ALA A 41 -18.56 6.63 -26.70
CA ALA A 41 -19.78 6.23 -25.98
C ALA A 41 -19.69 4.81 -25.41
N THR A 42 -19.17 3.87 -26.21
CA THR A 42 -18.97 2.48 -25.77
C THR A 42 -17.96 2.40 -24.62
N LEU A 43 -16.86 3.17 -24.69
CA LEU A 43 -15.87 3.26 -23.62
C LEU A 43 -16.44 3.88 -22.34
N ALA A 44 -17.28 4.91 -22.46
CA ALA A 44 -17.96 5.53 -21.32
C ALA A 44 -18.93 4.57 -20.63
N GLU A 45 -19.69 3.77 -21.39
CA GLU A 45 -20.54 2.72 -20.82
C GLU A 45 -19.74 1.61 -20.14
N GLN A 46 -18.62 1.20 -20.75
CA GLN A 46 -17.72 0.23 -20.14
C GLN A 46 -17.09 0.76 -18.85
N ALA A 47 -16.66 2.03 -18.84
CA ALA A 47 -16.12 2.69 -17.66
C ALA A 47 -17.18 2.82 -16.55
N LYS A 48 -18.43 3.17 -16.90
CA LYS A 48 -19.55 3.19 -15.96
C LYS A 48 -19.81 1.82 -15.32
N LYS A 49 -19.71 0.74 -16.10
CA LYS A 49 -19.78 -0.65 -15.60
C LYS A 49 -18.52 -1.03 -14.82
N ALA A 50 -17.36 -0.49 -15.19
CA ALA A 50 -16.08 -0.74 -14.52
C ALA A 50 -16.01 -0.08 -13.12
N THR A 51 -16.58 1.12 -12.95
CA THR A 51 -16.76 1.75 -11.63
C THR A 51 -17.65 0.88 -10.72
N SER A 52 -18.60 0.15 -11.32
CA SER A 52 -19.40 -0.87 -10.64
C SER A 52 -18.62 -2.16 -10.32
N LEU A 53 -17.37 -2.35 -10.78
CA LEU A 53 -16.54 -3.50 -10.38
C LEU A 53 -16.04 -3.41 -8.93
N GLN A 54 -16.39 -2.35 -8.21
CA GLN A 54 -16.40 -2.38 -6.75
C GLN A 54 -17.41 -3.43 -6.20
N GLU A 55 -18.33 -3.90 -7.05
CA GLU A 55 -19.23 -5.04 -6.85
C GLU A 55 -18.94 -6.19 -7.84
N ILE A 56 -17.68 -6.51 -8.15
CA ILE A 56 -17.42 -7.93 -8.48
C ILE A 56 -17.47 -8.65 -7.13
N PRO A 57 -18.51 -9.42 -6.79
CA PRO A 57 -18.34 -10.47 -5.81
C PRO A 57 -17.40 -11.46 -6.47
N ALA A 58 -16.09 -11.21 -6.35
CA ALA A 58 -15.12 -12.27 -6.52
C ALA A 58 -15.67 -13.41 -5.66
N PRO A 59 -15.75 -14.65 -6.16
CA PRO A 59 -16.13 -15.80 -5.33
C PRO A 59 -14.99 -16.01 -4.34
N LEU A 60 -14.90 -15.12 -3.36
CA LEU A 60 -14.00 -15.15 -2.24
C LEU A 60 -14.57 -16.24 -1.35
N ASN A 61 -14.18 -17.46 -1.67
CA ASN A 61 -14.28 -18.58 -0.76
C ASN A 61 -13.76 -18.07 0.59
N LYS A 62 -14.62 -18.06 1.63
CA LYS A 62 -14.31 -17.54 2.98
C LYS A 62 -13.00 -18.12 3.54
N GLU A 63 -12.61 -19.30 3.08
CA GLU A 63 -11.31 -19.89 3.43
C GLU A 63 -10.11 -19.12 2.86
N THR A 64 -10.23 -18.54 1.67
CA THR A 64 -9.17 -17.78 1.00
C THR A 64 -8.99 -16.41 1.65
N GLU A 65 -10.08 -15.72 2.03
CA GLU A 65 -10.00 -14.47 2.83
C GLU A 65 -9.40 -14.71 4.20
N MET A 66 -9.82 -15.77 4.90
CA MET A 66 -9.28 -16.09 6.21
C MET A 66 -7.78 -16.44 6.12
N LYS A 67 -7.34 -17.08 5.03
CA LYS A 67 -5.92 -17.41 4.79
C LYS A 67 -5.09 -16.18 4.44
N SER A 68 -5.59 -15.26 3.61
CA SER A 68 -4.85 -14.02 3.26
C SER A 68 -4.73 -13.09 4.47
N ILE A 69 -5.80 -12.93 5.26
CA ILE A 69 -5.77 -12.13 6.50
C ILE A 69 -4.85 -12.77 7.56
N LYS A 70 -4.88 -14.10 7.73
CA LYS A 70 -3.97 -14.81 8.65
C LYS A 70 -2.51 -14.72 8.21
N LYS A 71 -2.24 -14.77 6.91
CA LYS A 71 -0.89 -14.55 6.37
C LYS A 71 -0.40 -13.13 6.66
N GLY A 72 -1.22 -12.12 6.37
CA GLY A 72 -0.89 -10.71 6.69
C GLY A 72 -0.64 -10.48 8.19
N LYS A 73 -1.50 -11.04 9.06
CA LYS A 73 -1.30 -10.97 10.51
C LYS A 73 -0.03 -11.66 10.98
N LYS A 74 0.26 -12.86 10.48
CA LYS A 74 1.47 -13.62 10.87
C LYS A 74 2.74 -12.86 10.49
N LEU A 75 2.75 -12.24 9.31
CA LEU A 75 3.86 -11.43 8.82
C LEU A 75 4.06 -10.17 9.67
N MET A 76 2.98 -9.44 9.99
CA MET A 76 3.05 -8.29 10.89
C MET A 76 3.49 -8.66 12.31
N THR A 77 2.97 -9.77 12.87
CA THR A 77 3.38 -10.23 14.20
C THR A 77 4.87 -10.59 14.22
N GLN A 78 5.36 -11.28 13.19
CA GLN A 78 6.78 -11.65 13.11
C GLN A 78 7.67 -10.41 13.02
N HIS A 79 7.33 -9.45 12.15
CA HIS A 79 8.04 -8.18 12.03
C HIS A 79 8.08 -7.41 13.36
N ASN A 80 6.92 -7.26 14.03
CA ASN A 80 6.84 -6.56 15.32
C ASN A 80 7.61 -7.25 16.44
N VAL A 81 7.65 -8.59 16.47
CA VAL A 81 8.39 -9.33 17.50
C VAL A 81 9.90 -9.09 17.35
N PHE A 82 10.44 -9.22 16.14
CA PHE A 82 11.87 -8.97 15.91
C PHE A 82 12.26 -7.51 16.14
N LEU A 83 11.41 -6.56 15.72
CA LEU A 83 11.61 -5.13 16.02
C LEU A 83 11.61 -4.88 17.54
N GLY A 84 10.66 -5.48 18.26
CA GLY A 84 10.58 -5.39 19.72
C GLY A 84 11.83 -5.93 20.42
N PHE A 85 12.34 -7.09 19.98
CA PHE A 85 13.60 -7.64 20.51
C PHE A 85 14.80 -6.74 20.20
N ALA A 86 14.92 -6.24 18.97
CA ALA A 86 16.02 -5.37 18.58
C ALA A 86 16.06 -4.07 19.40
N VAL A 87 14.90 -3.44 19.59
CA VAL A 87 14.77 -2.24 20.43
C VAL A 87 15.06 -2.56 21.90
N PHE A 88 14.52 -3.66 22.42
CA PHE A 88 14.72 -4.07 23.81
C PHE A 88 16.21 -4.35 24.12
N THR A 89 16.90 -5.08 23.26
CA THR A 89 18.33 -5.37 23.43
C THR A 89 19.19 -4.10 23.32
N THR A 90 18.83 -3.19 22.42
CA THR A 90 19.49 -1.88 22.28
C THR A 90 19.26 -1.00 23.51
N PHE A 91 18.06 -1.05 24.09
CA PHE A 91 17.74 -0.29 25.29
C PHE A 91 18.49 -0.83 26.53
N LEU A 92 18.68 -2.16 26.60
CA LEU A 92 19.44 -2.82 27.66
C LEU A 92 20.94 -2.51 27.64
N THR A 93 21.49 -2.05 26.51
CA THR A 93 22.94 -1.80 26.39
C THR A 93 23.39 -0.63 27.27
N PHE A 94 22.54 0.39 27.44
CA PHE A 94 22.83 1.57 28.27
C PHE A 94 22.90 1.27 29.78
N PRO A 95 21.90 0.62 30.42
CA PRO A 95 22.00 0.24 31.82
C PRO A 95 23.09 -0.81 32.07
N ALA A 96 23.33 -1.73 31.13
CA ALA A 96 24.46 -2.65 31.22
C ALA A 96 25.81 -1.92 31.22
N TYR A 97 25.97 -0.90 30.37
CA TYR A 97 27.16 -0.06 30.37
C TYR A 97 27.38 0.67 31.70
N ILE A 98 26.33 1.17 32.34
CA ILE A 98 26.45 1.84 33.66
C ILE A 98 26.75 0.83 34.77
N SER A 99 26.09 -0.33 34.78
CA SER A 99 26.17 -1.28 35.90
C SER A 99 27.43 -2.14 35.88
N PHE A 100 27.96 -2.47 34.69
CA PHE A 100 29.14 -3.33 34.55
C PHE A 100 30.43 -2.55 34.26
N ARG A 101 30.37 -1.21 34.21
CA ARG A 101 31.53 -0.34 33.93
C ARG A 101 32.74 -0.64 34.81
N ASP A 102 32.49 -0.91 36.09
CA ASP A 102 33.52 -1.04 37.11
C ASP A 102 34.02 -2.49 37.28
N GLU A 103 33.25 -3.48 36.83
CA GLU A 103 33.58 -4.91 36.96
C GLU A 103 34.22 -5.47 35.68
N ASP A 104 33.65 -5.17 34.51
CA ASP A 104 34.17 -5.66 33.23
C ASP A 104 33.89 -4.66 32.09
N PRO A 105 34.92 -3.96 31.59
CA PRO A 105 34.79 -3.02 30.47
C PRO A 105 34.30 -3.66 29.17
N PHE A 106 34.44 -4.98 29.00
CA PHE A 106 34.13 -5.68 27.75
C PHE A 106 32.68 -6.18 27.67
N ALA A 107 32.00 -6.39 28.80
CA ALA A 107 30.61 -6.85 28.87
C ALA A 107 29.61 -6.06 27.98
N PRO A 108 29.61 -4.71 27.96
CA PRO A 108 28.69 -3.95 27.10
C PRO A 108 28.95 -4.14 25.60
N PHE A 109 30.20 -4.42 25.20
CA PHE A 109 30.54 -4.70 23.80
C PHE A 109 30.03 -6.07 23.35
N PHE A 110 30.03 -7.08 24.23
CA PHE A 110 29.41 -8.38 23.94
C PHE A 110 27.90 -8.26 23.76
N ILE A 111 27.23 -7.48 24.61
CA ILE A 111 25.77 -7.23 24.50
C ILE A 111 25.46 -6.47 23.21
N ALA A 112 26.26 -5.47 22.85
CA ALA A 112 26.11 -4.75 21.57
C ALA A 112 26.33 -5.68 20.37
N GLY A 113 27.30 -6.61 20.44
CA GLY A 113 27.52 -7.62 19.41
C GLY A 113 26.30 -8.54 19.22
N ILE A 114 25.69 -9.00 20.32
CA ILE A 114 24.45 -9.77 20.28
C ILE A 114 23.32 -8.95 19.66
N ALA A 115 23.18 -7.67 20.02
CA ALA A 115 22.19 -6.77 19.44
C ALA A 115 22.34 -6.66 17.91
N ILE A 116 23.57 -6.54 17.40
CA ILE A 116 23.86 -6.48 15.96
C ILE A 116 23.42 -7.77 15.26
N ILE A 117 23.64 -8.95 15.86
CA ILE A 117 23.18 -10.24 15.29
C ILE A 117 21.65 -10.25 15.16
N PHE A 118 20.93 -9.77 16.18
CA PHE A 118 19.46 -9.67 16.12
C PHE A 118 18.98 -8.69 15.04
N TRP A 119 19.67 -7.55 14.87
CA TRP A 119 19.38 -6.61 13.78
C TRP A 119 19.63 -7.24 12.40
N VAL A 120 20.73 -7.95 12.20
CA VAL A 120 21.02 -8.65 10.95
C VAL A 120 19.99 -9.72 10.65
N ALA A 121 19.58 -10.51 11.65
CA ALA A 121 18.52 -11.49 11.51
C ALA A 121 17.18 -10.84 11.14
N PHE A 122 16.84 -9.70 11.76
CA PHE A 122 15.65 -8.92 11.40
C PHE A 122 15.70 -8.45 9.94
N PHE A 123 16.82 -7.87 9.49
CA PHE A 123 16.98 -7.42 8.12
C PHE A 123 16.92 -8.59 7.11
N MET A 124 17.52 -9.74 7.41
CA MET A 124 17.44 -10.91 6.53
C MET A 124 16.03 -11.46 6.40
N VAL A 125 15.29 -11.55 7.52
CA VAL A 125 13.88 -11.96 7.51
C VAL A 125 13.05 -10.94 6.73
N ASN A 126 13.33 -9.64 6.88
CA ASN A 126 12.61 -8.59 6.18
C ASN A 126 12.90 -8.55 4.67
N LYS A 127 14.15 -8.81 4.25
CA LYS A 127 14.56 -8.82 2.83
C LYS A 127 13.91 -9.96 2.03
N GLN A 128 13.61 -11.09 2.67
CA GLN A 128 12.89 -12.21 2.04
C GLN A 128 11.43 -11.89 1.70
N PHE A 129 10.90 -10.72 2.13
CA PHE A 129 9.54 -10.29 1.80
C PHE A 129 9.49 -9.27 0.65
N GLU A 130 10.64 -8.81 0.15
CA GLU A 130 10.73 -7.81 -0.91
C GLU A 130 11.03 -8.43 -2.30
N ASP A 131 11.47 -9.70 -2.32
CA ASP A 131 11.67 -10.56 -3.51
C ASP A 131 10.42 -11.45 -3.75
#